data_AF-A0A1C5GTH2-F1
#
_entry.id   AF-A0A1C5GTH2-F1
#
_cell.length_a   1.000
_cell.length_b   1.000
_cell.length_c   1.000
_cell.angle_alpha   90.00
_cell.angle_beta   90.00
_cell.angle_gamma   90.00
#
_symmetry.space_group_name_H-M   'P 1'
#
loop_
_entity.id
_entity.type
_entity.pdbx_description
1 polymer ?
#
loop_
_entity_poly.entity_id
_entity_poly.type
_entity_poly.pdbx_seq_one_letter_code
_entity_poly.pdbx_strand_id
1 'polypeptide(L)'
;MSPLRSLFGRSSGPAPLPYPPTSPEGLAARWVRWVAAHGPTKNPVRDTTGEHAGHHQPDDVWLLAGTYGGSVTRRCAVPAGRPLFFPAFNMWQFPARAGEVPVVSRATGHAQLDGVPLPLATIGTTTPFEVRGALGNGVTSTPRPTPVTVWGLWASLPPLAPGAHELTFGGSDGGGFWVEAQYRLVVS
;
A
#
# COMPACT_ATOMS: atom_id res chain seq x y z
N MET A 1 -48.62 -16.82 4.77
CA MET A 1 -47.42 -16.56 5.60
C MET A 1 -46.24 -16.39 4.65
N SER A 2 -45.86 -15.15 4.34
CA SER A 2 -44.67 -14.86 3.51
C SER A 2 -43.44 -14.78 4.41
N PRO A 3 -42.31 -15.41 4.05
CA PRO A 3 -41.09 -15.22 4.82
C PRO A 3 -40.51 -13.85 4.49
N LEU A 4 -40.34 -13.03 5.52
CA LEU A 4 -39.53 -11.81 5.49
C LEU A 4 -38.12 -12.17 5.00
N ARG A 5 -37.79 -11.77 3.78
CA ARG A 5 -36.40 -11.77 3.31
C ARG A 5 -35.62 -10.80 4.20
N SER A 6 -34.60 -11.34 4.88
CA SER A 6 -33.57 -10.60 5.59
C SER A 6 -33.14 -9.36 4.80
N LEU A 7 -33.37 -8.17 5.38
CA LEU A 7 -32.93 -6.87 4.88
C LEU A 7 -31.45 -6.57 5.21
N PHE A 8 -30.71 -7.57 5.70
CA PHE A 8 -29.26 -7.46 5.87
C PHE A 8 -28.58 -8.00 4.61
N GLY A 9 -28.61 -7.19 3.54
CA GLY A 9 -27.74 -7.41 2.40
C GLY A 9 -26.30 -7.53 2.91
N ARG A 10 -25.65 -8.67 2.63
CA ARG A 10 -24.23 -8.86 2.94
C ARG A 10 -23.49 -7.60 2.53
N SER A 11 -22.72 -6.99 3.44
CA SER A 11 -21.73 -6.01 3.02
C SER A 11 -20.79 -6.77 2.08
N SER A 12 -21.02 -6.63 0.77
CA SER A 12 -20.17 -7.25 -0.22
C SER A 12 -18.81 -6.60 -0.03
N GLY A 13 -17.81 -7.40 0.35
CA GLY A 13 -16.42 -6.96 0.33
C GLY A 13 -16.05 -6.39 -1.04
N PRO A 14 -14.88 -5.74 -1.17
CA PRO A 14 -14.45 -5.23 -2.46
C PRO A 14 -14.46 -6.35 -3.50
N ALA A 15 -14.80 -6.02 -4.75
CA ALA A 15 -14.76 -6.97 -5.85
C ALA A 15 -13.39 -7.69 -5.93
N PRO A 16 -13.29 -8.92 -6.45
CA PRO A 16 -12.00 -9.57 -6.69
C PRO A 16 -11.06 -8.66 -7.52
N LEU A 17 -9.76 -8.76 -7.27
CA LEU A 17 -8.78 -8.04 -8.09
C LEU A 17 -8.71 -8.65 -9.50
N PRO A 18 -8.51 -7.84 -10.55
CA PRO A 18 -8.28 -8.34 -11.91
C PRO A 18 -6.85 -8.89 -12.10
N TYR A 19 -6.06 -8.95 -11.04
CA TYR A 19 -4.67 -9.41 -11.02
C TYR A 19 -4.51 -10.57 -10.04
N PRO A 20 -3.65 -11.57 -10.33
CA PRO A 20 -3.30 -12.59 -9.37
C PRO A 20 -2.78 -11.95 -8.06
N PRO A 21 -3.21 -12.40 -6.87
CA PRO A 21 -2.88 -11.73 -5.60
C PRO A 21 -1.39 -11.57 -5.28
N THR A 22 -0.55 -12.44 -5.85
CA THR A 22 0.92 -12.46 -5.68
C THR A 22 1.67 -11.88 -6.89
N SER A 23 0.99 -11.43 -7.94
CA SER A 23 1.65 -10.73 -9.05
C SER A 23 2.10 -9.34 -8.60
N PRO A 24 3.09 -8.72 -9.29
CA PRO A 24 3.50 -7.35 -9.02
C PRO A 24 2.33 -6.36 -8.98
N GLU A 25 1.44 -6.41 -9.97
CA GLU A 25 0.24 -5.59 -10.09
C GLU A 25 -0.78 -5.90 -8.98
N GLY A 26 -0.94 -7.19 -8.64
CA GLY A 26 -1.78 -7.63 -7.53
C GLY A 26 -1.32 -7.05 -6.21
N LEU A 27 -0.02 -7.11 -5.91
CA LEU A 27 0.57 -6.53 -4.69
C LEU A 27 0.41 -5.01 -4.64
N ALA A 28 0.66 -4.30 -5.76
CA ALA A 28 0.44 -2.86 -5.84
C ALA A 28 -1.03 -2.48 -5.61
N ALA A 29 -1.98 -3.22 -6.20
CA ALA A 29 -3.40 -2.99 -5.99
C ALA A 29 -3.84 -3.30 -4.54
N ARG A 30 -3.30 -4.36 -3.93
CA ARG A 30 -3.53 -4.71 -2.53
C ARG A 30 -2.99 -3.67 -1.58
N TRP A 31 -1.82 -3.09 -1.88
CA TRP A 31 -1.28 -1.97 -1.12
C TRP A 31 -2.24 -0.78 -1.08
N VAL A 32 -2.79 -0.39 -2.24
CA VAL A 32 -3.77 0.71 -2.31
C VAL A 32 -5.04 0.36 -1.53
N ARG A 33 -5.56 -0.86 -1.64
CA ARG A 33 -6.72 -1.31 -0.85
C ARG A 33 -6.45 -1.30 0.65
N TRP A 34 -5.25 -1.70 1.07
CA TRP A 34 -4.83 -1.68 2.47
C TRP A 34 -4.80 -0.25 3.00
N VAL A 35 -4.20 0.71 2.28
CA VAL A 35 -4.25 2.13 2.68
C VAL A 35 -5.70 2.63 2.77
N ALA A 36 -6.54 2.29 1.80
CA ALA A 36 -7.95 2.70 1.78
C ALA A 36 -8.79 2.08 2.92
N ALA A 37 -8.39 0.94 3.48
CA ALA A 37 -9.09 0.31 4.60
C ALA A 37 -9.04 1.14 5.88
N HIS A 38 -8.15 2.13 5.96
CA HIS A 38 -7.96 2.98 7.13
C HIS A 38 -8.73 4.30 6.99
N GLY A 39 -9.43 4.68 8.07
CA GLY A 39 -9.97 6.03 8.22
C GLY A 39 -8.86 7.07 8.44
N PRO A 40 -9.21 8.37 8.51
CA PRO A 40 -8.22 9.45 8.55
C PRO A 40 -7.35 9.44 9.82
N THR A 41 -7.86 8.92 10.95
CA THR A 41 -7.17 8.92 12.24
C THR A 41 -6.14 7.79 12.39
N LYS A 42 -6.35 6.65 11.72
CA LYS A 42 -5.49 5.46 11.80
C LYS A 42 -4.79 5.17 10.48
N ASN A 43 -4.53 6.19 9.66
CA ASN A 43 -3.94 6.03 8.34
C ASN A 43 -2.43 5.72 8.46
N PRO A 44 -1.95 4.57 7.97
CA PRO A 44 -0.54 4.18 8.10
C PRO A 44 0.43 5.10 7.32
N VAL A 45 -0.04 5.82 6.31
CA VAL A 45 0.75 6.81 5.55
C VAL A 45 0.89 8.12 6.35
N ARG A 46 -0.12 8.51 7.14
CA ARG A 46 -0.07 9.70 8.02
C ARG A 46 0.60 9.43 9.37
N ASP A 47 0.59 8.17 9.81
CA ASP A 47 1.19 7.75 11.07
C ASP A 47 2.68 8.14 11.10
N THR A 48 3.09 8.86 12.14
CA THR A 48 4.47 9.32 12.34
C THR A 48 5.29 8.40 13.22
N THR A 49 4.66 7.36 13.80
CA THR A 49 5.26 6.50 14.83
C THR A 49 5.41 5.06 14.37
N GLY A 50 4.50 4.55 13.54
CA GLY A 50 4.42 3.15 13.13
C GLY A 50 3.41 2.32 13.92
N GLU A 51 2.71 2.91 14.91
CA GLU A 51 1.66 2.25 15.71
C GLU A 51 0.55 1.62 14.85
N HIS A 52 0.26 2.19 13.68
CA HIS A 52 -0.84 1.72 12.82
C HIS A 52 -0.37 0.79 11.69
N ALA A 53 0.92 0.51 11.58
CA ALA A 53 1.46 -0.30 10.49
C ALA A 53 0.93 -1.73 10.48
N GLY A 54 0.53 -2.30 11.63
CA GLY A 54 0.00 -3.66 11.72
C GLY A 54 -1.50 -3.80 11.46
N HIS A 55 -2.23 -2.70 11.28
CA HIS A 55 -3.67 -2.74 11.12
C HIS A 55 -4.08 -3.18 9.71
N HIS A 56 -5.16 -3.97 9.63
CA HIS A 56 -5.76 -4.45 8.38
C HIS A 56 -4.79 -5.15 7.40
N GLN A 57 -3.67 -5.65 7.91
CA GLN A 57 -2.67 -6.35 7.10
C GLN A 57 -3.21 -7.67 6.56
N PRO A 58 -2.95 -8.02 5.30
CA PRO A 58 -3.23 -9.36 4.80
C PRO A 58 -2.36 -10.43 5.48
N ASP A 59 -2.84 -11.68 5.52
CA ASP A 59 -2.15 -12.76 6.22
C ASP A 59 -0.90 -13.29 5.48
N ASP A 60 -0.78 -13.05 4.18
CA ASP A 60 0.24 -13.60 3.28
C ASP A 60 1.35 -12.60 2.90
N VAL A 61 1.19 -11.30 3.18
CA VAL A 61 2.17 -10.25 2.89
C VAL A 61 2.07 -9.13 3.92
N TRP A 62 3.19 -8.53 4.28
CA TRP A 62 3.24 -7.34 5.11
C TRP A 62 3.49 -6.10 4.27
N LEU A 63 2.54 -5.17 4.28
CA LEU A 63 2.58 -3.95 3.48
C LEU A 63 3.15 -2.79 4.31
N LEU A 64 4.15 -2.07 3.81
CA LEU A 64 4.67 -0.88 4.49
C LEU A 64 4.27 0.39 3.75
N ALA A 65 3.96 1.45 4.50
CA ALA A 65 3.56 2.74 3.97
C ALA A 65 4.77 3.65 3.71
N GLY A 66 4.71 4.46 2.65
CA GLY A 66 5.56 5.65 2.49
C GLY A 66 5.01 6.84 3.28
N THR A 67 5.15 8.04 2.73
CA THR A 67 4.61 9.30 3.29
C THR A 67 3.76 10.05 2.26
N TYR A 68 3.04 11.08 2.69
CA TYR A 68 2.40 12.05 1.77
C TYR A 68 3.34 13.19 1.35
N GLY A 69 4.65 13.00 1.55
CA GLY A 69 5.67 14.04 1.38
C GLY A 69 6.57 14.11 2.61
N GLY A 70 7.83 14.49 2.40
CA GLY A 70 8.80 14.62 3.47
C GLY A 70 9.27 13.29 4.06
N SER A 71 9.92 13.37 5.21
CA SER A 71 10.52 12.22 5.89
C SER A 71 9.76 11.78 7.15
N VAL A 72 9.86 10.49 7.48
CA VAL A 72 9.35 9.92 8.73
C VAL A 72 10.26 8.81 9.23
N THR A 73 10.33 8.65 10.56
CA THR A 73 10.94 7.47 11.20
C THR A 73 9.87 6.73 11.99
N ARG A 74 9.65 5.45 11.66
CA ARG A 74 8.64 4.59 12.28
C ARG A 74 9.28 3.39 12.96
N ARG A 75 8.63 2.86 13.99
CA ARG A 75 8.94 1.56 14.59
C ARG A 75 7.74 0.63 14.41
N CYS A 76 7.97 -0.56 13.88
CA CYS A 76 6.91 -1.50 13.55
C CYS A 76 7.28 -2.92 13.98
N ALA A 77 6.34 -3.61 14.63
CA ALA A 77 6.44 -5.04 14.87
C ALA A 77 5.88 -5.80 13.65
N VAL A 78 6.66 -6.72 13.11
CA VAL A 78 6.32 -7.51 11.91
C VAL A 78 6.44 -8.97 12.30
N PRO A 79 5.46 -9.85 12.03
CA PRO A 79 5.67 -11.25 12.34
C PRO A 79 6.59 -11.91 11.33
N ALA A 80 7.36 -12.86 11.81
CA ALA A 80 8.23 -13.69 10.99
C ALA A 80 7.44 -14.45 9.91
N GLY A 81 8.13 -14.82 8.83
CA GLY A 81 7.55 -15.68 7.77
C GLY A 81 6.69 -14.96 6.73
N ARG A 82 6.43 -13.65 6.88
CA ARG A 82 5.72 -12.87 5.85
C ARG A 82 6.68 -12.08 4.95
N PRO A 83 6.54 -12.16 3.61
CA PRO A 83 7.26 -11.26 2.70
C PRO A 83 6.78 -9.81 2.91
N LEU A 84 7.65 -8.85 2.61
CA LEU A 84 7.33 -7.43 2.70
C LEU A 84 7.17 -6.83 1.30
N PHE A 85 6.23 -5.89 1.15
CA PHE A 85 6.02 -5.16 -0.09
C PHE A 85 5.70 -3.68 0.18
N PHE A 86 6.38 -2.77 -0.52
CA PHE A 86 6.26 -1.34 -0.26
C PHE A 86 6.70 -0.47 -1.44
N PRO A 87 6.17 0.75 -1.57
CA PRO A 87 6.62 1.69 -2.59
C PRO A 87 7.83 2.46 -2.09
N ALA A 88 8.91 2.48 -2.87
CA ALA A 88 9.89 3.55 -2.76
C ALA A 88 9.26 4.89 -3.19
N PHE A 89 8.44 4.84 -4.24
CA PHE A 89 7.61 5.94 -4.71
C PHE A 89 6.39 5.39 -5.45
N ASN A 90 5.20 5.98 -5.28
CA ASN A 90 4.05 5.60 -6.09
C ASN A 90 3.03 6.74 -6.22
N MET A 91 2.19 6.64 -7.25
CA MET A 91 1.04 7.48 -7.50
C MET A 91 -0.16 6.61 -7.82
N TRP A 92 -1.35 7.02 -7.38
CA TRP A 92 -2.61 6.41 -7.78
C TRP A 92 -3.54 7.48 -8.35
N GLN A 93 -4.51 7.05 -9.15
CA GLN A 93 -5.53 7.93 -9.71
C GLN A 93 -6.92 7.33 -9.56
N PHE A 94 -7.90 8.22 -9.37
CA PHE A 94 -9.31 7.87 -9.30
C PHE A 94 -10.16 9.09 -9.68
N PRO A 95 -11.32 8.89 -10.32
CA PRO A 95 -11.77 7.63 -10.91
C PRO A 95 -10.93 7.26 -12.13
N ALA A 96 -10.51 5.99 -12.24
CA ALA A 96 -9.66 5.53 -13.34
C ALA A 96 -10.46 4.78 -14.42
N ARG A 97 -10.03 4.89 -15.67
CA ARG A 97 -10.50 4.06 -16.80
C ARG A 97 -9.43 3.06 -17.23
N ALA A 98 -9.84 2.06 -18.02
CA ALA A 98 -8.92 1.09 -18.59
C ALA A 98 -7.84 1.80 -19.44
N GLY A 99 -6.58 1.41 -19.24
CA GLY A 99 -5.41 2.00 -19.90
C GLY A 99 -4.89 3.30 -19.27
N GLU A 100 -5.65 3.96 -18.40
CA GLU A 100 -5.17 5.12 -17.67
C GLU A 100 -4.27 4.66 -16.53
N VAL A 101 -2.98 4.98 -16.60
CA VAL A 101 -1.97 4.69 -15.55
C VAL A 101 -1.27 6.00 -15.16
N PRO A 102 -1.16 6.36 -13.87
CA PRO A 102 -0.60 7.65 -13.45
C PRO A 102 0.94 7.60 -13.44
N VAL A 103 1.53 7.38 -14.60
CA VAL A 103 2.97 7.24 -14.77
C VAL A 103 3.69 8.55 -14.46
N VAL A 104 4.74 8.50 -13.63
CA VAL A 104 5.63 9.63 -13.37
C VAL A 104 6.99 9.36 -14.01
N SER A 105 7.19 9.83 -15.23
CA SER A 105 8.36 9.48 -16.07
C SER A 105 9.71 9.89 -15.51
N ARG A 106 9.75 10.93 -14.65
CA ARG A 106 10.96 11.44 -14.01
C ARG A 106 11.15 10.93 -12.58
N ALA A 107 10.31 10.00 -12.13
CA ALA A 107 10.42 9.56 -10.76
C ALA A 107 11.72 8.80 -10.51
N THR A 108 12.29 9.05 -9.34
CA THR A 108 13.44 8.33 -8.81
C THR A 108 13.02 7.60 -7.54
N GLY A 109 13.75 6.55 -7.19
CA GLY A 109 13.51 5.83 -5.94
C GLY A 109 14.74 5.11 -5.46
N HIS A 110 14.79 4.85 -4.16
CA HIS A 110 15.79 4.02 -3.50
C HIS A 110 15.11 3.19 -2.41
N ALA A 111 15.72 2.06 -2.09
CA ALA A 111 15.39 1.28 -0.90
C ALA A 111 16.64 0.53 -0.43
N GLN A 112 16.79 0.38 0.89
CA GLN A 112 17.90 -0.34 1.50
C GLN A 112 17.42 -1.07 2.76
N LEU A 113 17.91 -2.30 2.97
CA LEU A 113 17.70 -3.08 4.19
C LEU A 113 19.05 -3.30 4.86
N ASP A 114 19.19 -2.87 6.11
CA ASP A 114 20.42 -2.97 6.90
C ASP A 114 21.65 -2.41 6.15
N GLY A 115 21.44 -1.32 5.41
CA GLY A 115 22.45 -0.66 4.58
C GLY A 115 22.73 -1.33 3.23
N VAL A 116 22.08 -2.46 2.92
CA VAL A 116 22.21 -3.15 1.64
C VAL A 116 21.13 -2.65 0.66
N PRO A 117 21.51 -2.12 -0.53
CA PRO A 117 20.54 -1.65 -1.52
C PRO A 117 19.61 -2.76 -2.02
N LEU A 118 18.34 -2.41 -2.21
CA LEU A 118 17.31 -3.29 -2.74
C LEU A 118 16.94 -2.90 -4.18
N PRO A 119 16.66 -3.88 -5.06
CA PRO A 119 16.16 -3.60 -6.39
C PRO A 119 14.74 -3.03 -6.33
N LEU A 120 14.43 -2.12 -7.26
CA LEU A 120 13.09 -1.58 -7.45
C LEU A 120 12.53 -2.06 -8.79
N ALA A 121 11.24 -2.42 -8.79
CA ALA A 121 10.47 -2.74 -9.97
C ALA A 121 9.49 -1.60 -10.29
N THR A 122 9.45 -1.19 -11.55
CA THR A 122 8.40 -0.29 -12.05
C THR A 122 7.14 -1.10 -12.30
N ILE A 123 6.08 -0.83 -11.54
CA ILE A 123 4.81 -1.58 -11.60
C ILE A 123 3.66 -0.60 -11.84
N GLY A 124 2.81 -0.91 -12.81
CA GLY A 124 1.59 -0.16 -13.11
C GLY A 124 0.40 -1.08 -13.36
N THR A 125 -0.80 -0.65 -12.97
CA THR A 125 -2.05 -1.40 -13.19
C THR A 125 -2.83 -0.78 -14.35
N THR A 126 -2.87 -1.47 -15.49
CA THR A 126 -3.58 -1.02 -16.71
C THR A 126 -5.09 -1.27 -16.70
N THR A 127 -5.54 -2.22 -15.88
CA THR A 127 -6.95 -2.56 -15.64
C THR A 127 -7.34 -2.02 -14.26
N PRO A 128 -8.28 -1.05 -14.17
CA PRO A 128 -8.72 -0.52 -12.91
C PRO A 128 -9.24 -1.62 -11.97
N PHE A 129 -8.86 -1.50 -10.70
CA PHE A 129 -9.39 -2.34 -9.64
C PHE A 129 -10.33 -1.52 -8.75
N GLU A 130 -11.36 -2.18 -8.21
CA GLU A 130 -12.26 -1.52 -7.26
C GLU A 130 -11.53 -1.24 -5.94
N VAL A 131 -11.62 -0.01 -5.44
CA VAL A 131 -11.32 0.32 -4.05
C VAL A 131 -12.63 0.60 -3.33
N ARG A 132 -12.82 -0.08 -2.20
CA ARG A 132 -13.91 0.12 -1.25
C ARG A 132 -13.30 0.16 0.14
N GLY A 133 -13.16 1.36 0.69
CA GLY A 133 -12.41 1.62 1.92
C GLY A 133 -13.25 2.17 3.06
N ALA A 134 -12.58 2.69 4.08
CA ALA A 134 -13.22 3.43 5.16
C ALA A 134 -13.72 4.81 4.69
N LEU A 135 -14.67 5.41 5.42
CA LEU A 135 -15.07 6.80 5.21
C LEU A 135 -13.88 7.73 5.50
N GLY A 136 -13.62 8.69 4.59
CA GLY A 136 -12.51 9.63 4.74
C GLY A 136 -11.12 9.00 4.58
N ASN A 137 -11.03 7.82 3.95
CA ASN A 137 -9.75 7.17 3.70
C ASN A 137 -8.82 8.01 2.81
N GLY A 138 -7.51 7.79 2.95
CA GLY A 138 -6.49 8.57 2.26
C GLY A 138 -6.29 8.25 0.77
N VAL A 139 -7.09 7.35 0.19
CA VAL A 139 -7.05 7.00 -1.24
C VAL A 139 -8.19 7.71 -1.97
N THR A 140 -9.45 7.39 -1.65
CA THR A 140 -10.63 7.86 -2.38
C THR A 140 -11.54 8.79 -1.56
N SER A 141 -11.25 8.98 -0.27
CA SER A 141 -12.08 9.72 0.70
C SER A 141 -13.51 9.20 0.91
N THR A 142 -13.91 8.14 0.22
CA THR A 142 -15.28 7.61 0.21
C THR A 142 -15.29 6.10 0.42
N PRO A 143 -16.29 5.55 1.14
CA PRO A 143 -16.46 4.10 1.25
C PRO A 143 -17.16 3.49 0.02
N ARG A 144 -17.57 4.32 -0.95
CA ARG A 144 -18.21 3.84 -2.18
C ARG A 144 -17.18 3.17 -3.11
N PRO A 145 -17.60 2.13 -3.86
CA PRO A 145 -16.79 1.55 -4.93
C PRO A 145 -16.25 2.61 -5.85
N THR A 146 -14.93 2.62 -6.01
CA THR A 146 -14.24 3.57 -6.87
C THR A 146 -13.20 2.82 -7.71
N PRO A 147 -13.20 2.95 -9.04
CA PRO A 147 -12.16 2.37 -9.87
C PRO A 147 -10.85 3.15 -9.70
N VAL A 148 -9.76 2.43 -9.45
CA VAL A 148 -8.43 3.01 -9.20
C VAL A 148 -7.40 2.30 -10.05
N THR A 149 -6.42 3.05 -10.54
CA THR A 149 -5.14 2.52 -11.03
C THR A 149 -3.99 3.15 -10.26
N VAL A 150 -2.89 2.43 -10.21
CA VAL A 150 -1.66 2.78 -9.48
C VAL A 150 -0.45 2.53 -10.35
N TRP A 151 0.57 3.35 -10.18
CA TRP A 151 1.90 3.21 -10.75
C TRP A 151 2.95 3.52 -9.67
N GLY A 152 4.12 2.90 -9.74
CA GLY A 152 5.23 3.28 -8.86
C GLY A 152 6.50 2.46 -9.06
N LEU A 153 7.48 2.79 -8.23
CA LEU A 153 8.72 2.06 -8.00
C LEU A 153 8.58 1.29 -6.69
N TRP A 154 8.58 -0.03 -6.77
CA TRP A 154 8.22 -0.91 -5.66
C TRP A 154 9.35 -1.86 -5.32
N ALA A 155 9.50 -2.14 -4.04
CA ALA A 155 10.40 -3.17 -3.54
C ALA A 155 9.59 -4.35 -2.99
N SER A 156 10.18 -5.54 -3.12
CA SER A 156 9.70 -6.77 -2.47
C SER A 156 10.86 -7.37 -1.70
N LEU A 157 10.59 -7.88 -0.51
CA LEU A 157 11.56 -8.63 0.29
C LEU A 157 10.99 -10.01 0.61
N PRO A 158 11.84 -11.05 0.62
CA PRO A 158 11.47 -12.32 1.26
C PRO A 158 11.20 -12.08 2.76
N PRO A 159 10.58 -13.05 3.45
CA PRO A 159 10.46 -12.98 4.89
C PRO A 159 11.80 -12.68 5.57
N LEU A 160 11.80 -11.68 6.44
CA LEU A 160 12.98 -11.32 7.22
C LEU A 160 13.22 -12.35 8.33
N ALA A 161 14.49 -12.50 8.70
CA ALA A 161 14.85 -13.28 9.88
C ALA A 161 14.28 -12.61 11.15
N PRO A 162 13.98 -13.38 12.22
CA PRO A 162 13.64 -12.79 13.52
C PRO A 162 14.77 -11.88 14.03
N GLY A 163 14.42 -10.70 14.54
CA GLY A 163 15.40 -9.70 14.99
C GLY A 163 15.02 -8.26 14.65
N ALA A 164 15.96 -7.34 14.91
CA ALA A 164 15.81 -5.94 14.55
C ALA A 164 16.44 -5.68 13.18
N HIS A 165 15.71 -4.97 12.32
CA HIS A 165 16.17 -4.54 11.00
C HIS A 165 15.90 -3.05 10.79
N GLU A 166 16.77 -2.39 10.05
CA GLU A 166 16.56 -1.02 9.58
C GLU A 166 16.27 -1.02 8.08
N LEU A 167 15.10 -0.50 7.72
CA LEU A 167 14.67 -0.37 6.33
C LEU A 167 14.51 1.11 6.01
N THR A 168 15.17 1.58 4.96
CA THR A 168 14.98 2.94 4.41
C THR A 168 14.48 2.85 2.98
N PHE A 169 13.55 3.71 2.62
CA PHE A 169 13.10 3.84 1.25
C PHE A 169 12.46 5.20 1.00
N GLY A 170 12.58 5.66 -0.24
CA GLY A 170 12.09 6.96 -0.63
C GLY A 170 12.22 7.17 -2.12
N GLY A 171 11.84 8.37 -2.55
CA GLY A 171 11.86 8.73 -3.95
C GLY A 171 11.32 10.12 -4.19
N SER A 172 11.34 10.54 -5.46
CA SER A 172 10.84 11.84 -5.89
C SER A 172 10.09 11.74 -7.21
N ASP A 173 9.31 12.76 -7.54
CA ASP A 173 8.67 12.91 -8.85
C ASP A 173 9.58 13.60 -9.91
N GLY A 174 10.80 13.98 -9.51
CA GLY A 174 11.71 14.80 -10.31
C GLY A 174 11.29 16.27 -10.46
N GLY A 175 10.19 16.69 -9.84
CA GLY A 175 9.58 18.03 -9.90
C GLY A 175 9.59 18.80 -8.58
N GLY A 176 10.09 18.19 -7.50
CA GLY A 176 10.24 18.81 -6.17
C GLY A 176 9.41 18.13 -5.08
N PHE A 177 8.49 17.24 -5.44
CA PHE A 177 7.83 16.37 -4.48
C PHE A 177 8.70 15.15 -4.19
N TRP A 178 8.87 14.83 -2.90
CA TRP A 178 9.67 13.70 -2.45
C TRP A 178 9.12 13.08 -1.18
N VAL A 179 9.45 11.81 -0.98
CA VAL A 179 9.05 10.99 0.18
C VAL A 179 10.27 10.24 0.71
N GLU A 180 10.37 10.10 2.02
CA GLU A 180 11.37 9.26 2.69
C GLU A 180 10.73 8.58 3.90
N ALA A 181 10.95 7.29 4.05
CA ALA A 181 10.53 6.54 5.22
C ALA A 181 11.70 5.70 5.73
N GLN A 182 12.00 5.87 7.02
CA GLN A 182 12.86 4.97 7.77
C GLN A 182 12.00 4.14 8.72
N TYR A 183 12.22 2.83 8.73
CA TYR A 183 11.57 1.89 9.62
C TYR A 183 12.61 1.16 10.46
N ARG A 184 12.39 1.13 11.77
CA ARG A 184 12.94 0.11 12.65
C ARG A 184 11.93 -1.03 12.74
N LEU A 185 12.21 -2.12 12.04
CA LEU A 185 11.38 -3.32 12.06
C LEU A 185 11.85 -4.23 13.20
N VAL A 186 10.90 -4.73 13.99
CA VAL A 186 11.14 -5.77 14.99
C VAL A 186 10.39 -7.01 14.54
N VAL A 187 11.14 -8.02 14.10
CA VAL A 187 10.61 -9.25 13.52
C VAL A 187 10.55 -10.34 14.59
N SER A 188 9.37 -10.91 14.82
CA SER A 188 9.13 -11.94 15.86
C SER A 188 8.19 -13.04 15.41
#